data_AF-A0A7S2UR51-F1
#
_entry.id   AF-A0A7S2UR51-F1
#
_cell.length_a   1.000
_cell.length_b   1.000
_cell.length_c   1.000
_cell.angle_alpha   90.00
_cell.angle_beta   90.00
_cell.angle_gamma   90.00
#
_symmetry.space_group_name_H-M   'P 1'
#
loop_
_entity.id
_entity.type
_entity.pdbx_description
1 polymer ?
#
loop_
_entity_poly.entity_id
_entity_poly.type
_entity_poly.pdbx_seq_one_letter_code
_entity_poly.pdbx_strand_id
1 'polypeptide(L)'
;EHVWRSSRSSSSGGSSMRGSVWLNVPRGGDVTAVTAAAAGVNVNVNDLANAAYGWMTGLGAPAALIAGAVVATVYDVNSSGSMATLASDPTWVRWAKKWNQILLSTAFAMEVICIFVVTVTGTMLSSFADRPHGTVTTLMGTTSAMGFLKEHFEFEYLTCRITFLQGLLNWLAAIALEHAIPTGIGGPSQRSMDVFIASCLMTLILMMLSFYNAHSTFYPNYLSMLGRYAVV
;
A
#
# COMPACT_ATOMS: atom_id res chain seq x y z
N GLU A 1 -36.06 -4.08 -30.13
CA GLU A 1 -35.48 -5.43 -29.97
C GLU A 1 -34.18 -5.50 -30.76
N HIS A 2 -33.03 -5.47 -30.10
CA HIS A 2 -31.72 -5.58 -30.76
C HIS A 2 -31.00 -6.84 -30.26
N VAL A 3 -30.88 -7.81 -31.16
CA VAL A 3 -30.27 -9.12 -30.96
C VAL A 3 -28.76 -9.01 -31.21
N TRP A 4 -27.96 -9.19 -30.16
CA TRP A 4 -26.51 -9.36 -30.27
C TRP A 4 -26.20 -10.84 -30.59
N ARG A 5 -25.73 -11.12 -31.82
CA ARG A 5 -25.16 -12.41 -32.22
C ARG A 5 -23.70 -12.49 -31.77
N SER A 6 -23.39 -13.49 -30.95
CA SER A 6 -22.02 -13.85 -30.59
C SER A 6 -21.44 -14.82 -31.62
N SER A 7 -20.38 -14.39 -32.31
CA SER A 7 -19.59 -15.26 -33.19
C SER A 7 -18.49 -15.93 -32.36
N ARG A 8 -18.63 -17.23 -32.09
CA ARG A 8 -17.57 -18.08 -31.56
C ARG A 8 -16.65 -18.50 -32.72
N SER A 9 -15.38 -18.12 -32.68
CA SER A 9 -14.34 -18.76 -33.49
C SER A 9 -13.54 -19.73 -32.62
N SER A 10 -13.74 -21.01 -32.88
CA SER A 10 -12.87 -22.11 -32.47
C SER A 10 -11.59 -22.11 -33.31
N SER A 11 -10.42 -22.09 -32.68
CA SER A 11 -9.19 -22.57 -33.32
C SER A 11 -8.37 -23.40 -32.34
N SER A 12 -8.24 -24.66 -32.72
CA SER A 12 -7.44 -25.74 -32.18
C SER A 12 -5.93 -25.54 -32.35
N GLY A 13 -5.17 -26.14 -31.42
CA GLY A 13 -3.97 -26.90 -31.76
C GLY A 13 -2.67 -26.11 -31.89
N GLY A 14 -1.85 -26.13 -30.83
CA GLY A 14 -0.45 -25.70 -30.87
C GLY A 14 0.37 -26.51 -29.87
N SER A 15 1.07 -27.50 -30.40
CA SER A 15 1.95 -28.46 -29.73
C SER A 15 3.19 -27.83 -29.08
N SER A 16 3.58 -28.40 -27.94
CA SER A 16 4.95 -28.75 -27.56
C SER A 16 6.08 -27.73 -27.79
N MET A 17 6.60 -27.17 -26.70
CA MET A 17 8.03 -27.18 -26.39
C MET A 17 8.23 -26.76 -24.92
N ARG A 18 8.11 -27.73 -24.00
CA ARG A 18 8.67 -27.58 -22.65
C ARG A 18 10.18 -27.78 -22.75
N GLY A 19 10.90 -26.70 -23.03
CA GLY A 19 12.32 -26.62 -22.73
C GLY A 19 12.50 -26.47 -21.23
N SER A 20 12.60 -27.58 -20.51
CA SER A 20 13.14 -27.59 -19.15
C SER A 20 14.63 -27.27 -19.23
N VAL A 21 14.94 -25.97 -19.11
CA VAL A 21 16.30 -25.51 -18.81
C VAL A 21 16.58 -25.95 -17.37
N TRP A 22 17.17 -27.13 -17.24
CA TRP A 22 17.79 -27.56 -16.01
C TRP A 22 18.96 -26.61 -15.74
N LEU A 23 18.77 -25.71 -14.77
CA LEU A 23 19.82 -24.95 -14.14
C LEU A 23 20.88 -25.93 -13.64
N ASN A 24 21.97 -26.02 -14.41
CA ASN A 24 23.15 -26.76 -14.06
C ASN A 24 23.85 -25.98 -12.94
N VAL A 25 23.42 -26.20 -11.69
CA VAL A 25 24.06 -25.61 -10.51
C VAL A 25 25.41 -26.31 -10.33
N PRO A 26 26.54 -25.61 -10.50
CA PRO A 26 27.86 -26.20 -10.28
C PRO A 26 27.98 -26.54 -8.79
N ARG A 27 27.88 -27.82 -8.45
CA ARG A 27 28.27 -28.32 -7.13
C ARG A 27 29.79 -28.36 -7.10
N GLY A 28 30.39 -27.39 -6.39
CA GLY A 28 31.80 -27.48 -5.98
C GLY A 28 32.73 -26.39 -6.52
N GLY A 29 32.25 -25.15 -6.66
CA GLY A 29 33.10 -23.99 -6.90
C GLY A 29 33.00 -22.99 -5.75
N ASP A 30 34.10 -22.82 -5.03
CA ASP A 30 34.48 -21.67 -4.18
C ASP A 30 33.40 -20.60 -3.93
N VAL A 31 32.86 -20.59 -2.71
CA VAL A 31 31.99 -19.52 -2.18
C VAL A 31 32.69 -18.14 -2.22
N THR A 32 34.03 -18.14 -2.31
CA THR A 32 34.87 -16.95 -2.48
C THR A 32 34.83 -16.36 -3.90
N ALA A 33 34.48 -17.13 -4.94
CA ALA A 33 34.38 -16.64 -6.31
C ALA A 33 33.05 -15.92 -6.59
N VAL A 34 31.95 -16.36 -5.96
CA VAL A 34 30.63 -15.69 -6.07
C VAL A 34 30.62 -14.34 -5.33
N THR A 35 31.39 -14.23 -4.24
CA THR A 35 31.59 -12.96 -3.53
C THR A 35 32.52 -12.01 -4.29
N ALA A 36 33.51 -12.51 -5.04
CA ALA A 36 34.36 -11.69 -5.90
C ALA A 36 33.63 -11.15 -7.16
N ALA A 37 32.67 -11.90 -7.72
CA ALA A 37 31.85 -11.41 -8.84
C ALA A 37 30.85 -10.32 -8.43
N ALA A 38 30.41 -10.30 -7.17
CA ALA A 38 29.58 -9.23 -6.61
C ALA A 38 30.37 -7.94 -6.31
N ALA A 39 31.70 -8.03 -6.16
CA ALA A 39 32.58 -6.88 -5.91
C ALA A 39 32.83 -6.00 -7.15
N GLY A 40 32.30 -6.37 -8.33
CA GLY A 40 32.51 -5.67 -9.60
C GLY A 40 31.30 -4.90 -10.13
N VAL A 41 30.12 -5.01 -9.51
CA VAL A 41 28.96 -4.21 -9.94
C VAL A 41 29.03 -2.86 -9.22
N ASN A 42 29.75 -1.91 -9.81
CA ASN A 42 29.59 -0.49 -9.48
C ASN A 42 28.17 -0.08 -9.86
N VAL A 43 27.18 -0.37 -9.01
CA VAL A 43 25.84 0.15 -9.19
C VAL A 43 25.94 1.66 -9.01
N ASN A 44 25.66 2.40 -10.07
CA ASN A 44 25.74 3.84 -10.04
C ASN A 44 24.72 4.36 -9.03
N VAL A 45 25.17 5.13 -8.04
CA VAL A 45 24.29 5.71 -7.00
C VAL A 45 23.17 6.54 -7.62
N ASN A 46 23.43 7.18 -8.77
CA ASN A 46 22.41 7.92 -9.50
C ASN A 46 21.31 7.01 -10.04
N ASP A 47 21.63 5.80 -10.49
CA ASP A 47 20.63 4.84 -10.97
C ASP A 47 19.80 4.32 -9.80
N LEU A 48 20.41 4.06 -8.64
CA LEU A 48 19.69 3.71 -7.42
C LEU A 48 18.77 4.84 -6.94
N ALA A 49 19.26 6.08 -6.91
CA ALA A 49 18.49 7.24 -6.48
C ALA A 49 17.30 7.50 -7.42
N ASN A 50 17.49 7.37 -8.74
CA ASN A 50 16.42 7.46 -9.72
C ASN A 50 15.41 6.32 -9.60
N ALA A 51 15.86 5.09 -9.35
CA ALA A 51 14.97 3.96 -9.11
C ALA A 51 14.18 4.13 -7.79
N ALA A 52 14.82 4.65 -6.74
CA ALA A 52 14.16 4.97 -5.48
C ALA A 52 13.13 6.10 -5.65
N TYR A 53 13.46 7.12 -6.43
CA TYR A 53 12.54 8.18 -6.82
C TYR A 53 11.31 7.62 -7.57
N GLY A 54 11.54 6.74 -8.54
CA GLY A 54 10.46 6.06 -9.26
C GLY A 54 9.55 5.25 -8.34
N TRP A 55 10.14 4.55 -7.35
CA TRP A 55 9.37 3.82 -6.34
C TRP A 55 8.52 4.76 -5.47
N MET A 56 9.11 5.84 -4.95
CA MET A 56 8.41 6.83 -4.10
C MET A 56 7.26 7.48 -4.86
N THR A 57 7.51 7.99 -6.06
CA THR A 57 6.48 8.64 -6.88
C THR A 57 5.36 7.68 -7.30
N GLY A 58 5.65 6.38 -7.42
CA GLY A 58 4.65 5.35 -7.65
C GLY A 58 3.60 5.21 -6.55
N LEU A 59 3.89 5.64 -5.32
CA LEU A 59 2.93 5.63 -4.20
C LEU A 59 2.04 6.88 -4.15
N GLY A 60 2.47 8.00 -4.74
CA GLY A 60 1.73 9.26 -4.68
C GLY A 60 0.37 9.20 -5.37
N ALA A 61 0.27 8.56 -6.53
CA ALA A 61 -0.98 8.46 -7.28
C ALA A 61 -2.05 7.60 -6.55
N PRO A 62 -1.74 6.38 -6.07
CA PRO A 62 -2.66 5.62 -5.22
C PRO A 62 -3.09 6.37 -3.95
N ALA A 63 -2.17 7.04 -3.26
CA ALA A 63 -2.49 7.82 -2.06
C ALA A 63 -3.50 8.95 -2.36
N ALA A 64 -3.30 9.67 -3.47
CA ALA A 64 -4.22 10.71 -3.91
C ALA A 64 -5.62 10.17 -4.25
N LEU A 65 -5.70 8.98 -4.84
CA LEU A 65 -6.98 8.32 -5.11
C LEU A 65 -7.72 7.96 -3.82
N ILE A 66 -7.02 7.44 -2.81
CA ILE A 66 -7.62 7.13 -1.51
C ILE A 66 -8.07 8.41 -0.82
N ALA A 67 -7.25 9.47 -0.82
CA ALA A 67 -7.63 10.76 -0.26
C ALA A 67 -8.91 11.32 -0.91
N GLY A 68 -9.01 11.24 -2.25
CA GLY A 68 -10.21 11.63 -2.99
C GLY A 68 -11.43 10.77 -2.65
N ALA A 69 -11.25 9.45 -2.53
CA ALA A 69 -12.32 8.53 -2.14
C ALA A 69 -12.81 8.81 -0.72
N VAL A 70 -11.92 9.12 0.23
CA VAL A 70 -12.28 9.52 1.59
C VAL A 70 -13.12 10.79 1.59
N VAL A 71 -12.75 11.81 0.81
CA VAL A 71 -13.54 13.06 0.70
C VAL A 71 -14.94 12.78 0.13
N ALA A 72 -15.04 11.94 -0.89
CA ALA A 72 -16.34 11.52 -1.45
C ALA A 72 -17.19 10.80 -0.39
N THR A 73 -16.62 9.84 0.35
CA THR A 73 -17.31 9.14 1.43
C THR A 73 -17.78 10.11 2.52
N VAL A 74 -16.96 11.08 2.92
CA VAL A 74 -17.35 12.10 3.90
C VAL A 74 -18.54 12.93 3.40
N TYR A 75 -18.57 13.28 2.11
CA TYR A 75 -19.68 14.03 1.52
C TYR A 75 -20.97 13.21 1.48
N ASP A 76 -20.90 11.94 1.09
CA ASP A 76 -22.05 11.02 1.06
C ASP A 76 -22.61 10.77 2.46
N VAL A 77 -21.73 10.58 3.44
CA VAL A 77 -22.08 10.42 4.85
C VAL A 77 -22.78 11.67 5.41
N ASN A 78 -22.27 12.86 5.09
CA ASN A 78 -22.85 14.11 5.57
C ASN A 78 -24.18 14.44 4.87
N SER A 79 -24.29 14.18 3.57
CA SER A 79 -25.50 14.46 2.79
C SER A 79 -26.66 13.52 3.12
N SER A 80 -26.39 12.25 3.45
CA SER A 80 -27.41 11.29 3.85
C SER A 80 -27.99 11.54 5.24
N GLY A 81 -27.29 12.29 6.10
CA GLY A 81 -27.68 12.52 7.50
C GLY A 81 -27.67 11.26 8.39
N SER A 82 -27.33 10.10 7.83
CA SER A 82 -27.40 8.79 8.49
C SER A 82 -26.44 8.67 9.68
N MET A 83 -25.31 9.38 9.61
CA MET A 83 -24.27 9.39 10.63
C MET A 83 -24.38 10.53 11.65
N ALA A 84 -25.43 11.36 11.56
CA ALA A 84 -25.71 12.32 12.62
C ALA A 84 -25.99 11.57 13.93
N THR A 85 -25.33 11.94 15.02
CA THR A 85 -25.56 11.31 16.33
C THR A 85 -26.87 11.83 16.91
N LEU A 86 -27.87 10.98 17.04
CA LEU A 86 -29.15 11.34 17.67
C LEU A 86 -29.13 10.95 19.15
N ALA A 87 -29.83 11.71 19.98
CA ALA A 87 -29.96 11.39 21.41
C ALA A 87 -30.74 10.08 21.64
N SER A 88 -31.62 9.72 20.70
CA SER A 88 -32.38 8.46 20.69
C SER A 88 -31.52 7.24 20.35
N ASP A 89 -30.31 7.42 19.82
CA ASP A 89 -29.46 6.31 19.41
C ASP A 89 -28.92 5.57 20.64
N PRO A 90 -28.81 4.23 20.58
CA PRO A 90 -28.14 3.47 21.62
C PRO A 90 -26.68 3.95 21.72
N THR A 91 -26.12 3.87 22.93
CA THR A 91 -24.78 4.40 23.24
C THR A 91 -23.70 3.85 22.30
N TRP A 92 -23.75 2.55 21.99
CA TRP A 92 -22.80 1.91 21.08
C TRP A 92 -22.86 2.45 19.65
N VAL A 93 -24.05 2.77 19.12
CA VAL A 93 -24.20 3.37 17.78
C VAL A 93 -23.59 4.77 17.75
N ARG A 94 -23.82 5.56 18.82
CA ARG A 94 -23.20 6.90 18.93
C ARG A 94 -21.68 6.82 18.92
N TRP A 95 -21.10 5.84 19.61
CA TRP A 95 -19.65 5.59 19.57
C TRP A 95 -19.20 5.15 18.19
N ALA A 96 -19.90 4.23 17.54
CA ALA A 96 -19.57 3.78 16.18
C ALA A 96 -19.60 4.94 15.16
N LYS A 97 -20.63 5.79 15.20
CA LYS A 97 -20.73 6.99 14.34
C LYS A 97 -19.53 7.94 14.55
N LYS A 98 -19.14 8.17 15.81
CA LYS A 98 -17.95 8.99 16.15
C LYS A 98 -16.65 8.36 15.65
N TRP A 99 -16.49 7.05 15.87
CA TRP A 99 -15.33 6.31 15.37
C TRP A 99 -15.23 6.36 13.85
N ASN A 100 -16.37 6.27 13.14
CA ASN A 100 -16.40 6.41 11.69
C ASN A 100 -15.83 7.76 11.23
N GLN A 101 -16.25 8.86 11.87
CA GLN A 101 -15.73 10.20 11.57
C GLN A 101 -14.24 10.34 11.86
N ILE A 102 -13.76 9.76 12.97
CA ILE A 102 -12.34 9.74 13.33
C ILE A 102 -11.54 8.92 12.30
N LEU A 103 -12.04 7.74 11.89
CA LEU A 103 -11.40 6.89 10.89
C LEU A 103 -11.28 7.61 9.54
N LEU A 104 -12.35 8.25 9.05
CA LEU A 104 -12.29 9.02 7.80
C LEU A 104 -11.32 10.21 7.90
N SER A 105 -11.37 10.96 9.00
CA SER A 105 -10.48 12.12 9.20
C SER A 105 -9.02 11.72 9.27
N THR A 106 -8.72 10.64 9.99
CA THR A 106 -7.35 10.10 10.09
C THR A 106 -6.91 9.46 8.78
N ALA A 107 -7.79 8.79 8.04
CA ALA A 107 -7.47 8.26 6.71
C ALA A 107 -7.01 9.37 5.77
N PHE A 108 -7.81 10.45 5.66
CA PHE A 108 -7.46 11.60 4.84
C PHE A 108 -6.12 12.23 5.26
N ALA A 109 -5.94 12.48 6.56
CA ALA A 109 -4.70 13.08 7.08
C ALA A 109 -3.46 12.22 6.75
N MET A 110 -3.56 10.90 6.91
CA MET A 110 -2.45 9.98 6.65
C MET A 110 -2.10 9.95 5.16
N GLU A 111 -3.07 9.95 4.24
CA GLU A 111 -2.78 10.01 2.80
C GLU A 111 -2.15 11.35 2.39
N VAL A 112 -2.59 12.48 2.97
CA VAL A 112 -1.95 13.79 2.73
C VAL A 112 -0.50 13.79 3.21
N ILE A 113 -0.23 13.22 4.39
CA ILE A 113 1.15 13.06 4.90
C ILE A 113 1.96 12.16 3.96
N CYS A 114 1.39 11.06 3.47
CA CYS A 114 2.06 10.17 2.52
C CYS A 114 2.47 10.92 1.24
N ILE A 115 1.55 11.67 0.62
CA ILE A 115 1.81 12.47 -0.59
C ILE A 115 2.90 13.51 -0.31
N PHE A 116 2.84 14.18 0.83
CA PHE A 116 3.83 15.17 1.23
C PHE A 116 5.23 14.55 1.37
N VAL A 117 5.36 13.45 2.12
CA VAL A 117 6.64 12.76 2.33
C VAL A 117 7.19 12.22 1.02
N VAL A 118 6.35 11.62 0.17
CA VAL A 118 6.75 11.18 -1.18
C VAL A 118 7.32 12.33 -2.00
N THR A 119 6.66 13.49 -1.96
CA THR A 119 7.09 14.67 -2.73
C THR A 119 8.43 15.21 -2.22
N VAL A 120 8.56 15.40 -0.90
CA VAL A 120 9.78 15.92 -0.28
C VAL A 120 10.95 14.96 -0.52
N THR A 121 10.77 13.67 -0.24
CA THR A 121 11.81 12.65 -0.49
C THR A 121 12.18 12.57 -1.96
N GLY A 122 11.19 12.71 -2.85
CA GLY A 122 11.42 12.76 -4.29
C GLY A 122 12.36 13.90 -4.67
N THR A 123 12.10 15.12 -4.18
CA THR A 123 12.98 16.28 -4.44
C THR A 123 14.39 16.12 -3.84
N MET A 124 14.50 15.46 -2.67
CA MET A 124 15.80 15.14 -2.07
C MET A 124 16.58 14.18 -2.97
N LEU A 125 15.96 13.09 -3.41
CA LEU A 125 16.58 12.08 -4.29
C LEU A 125 17.03 12.68 -5.63
N SER A 126 16.22 13.55 -6.24
CA SER A 126 16.61 14.29 -7.45
C SER A 126 17.84 15.18 -7.19
N SER A 127 17.90 15.82 -6.03
CA SER A 127 19.06 16.66 -5.66
C SER A 127 20.35 15.86 -5.44
N PHE A 128 20.25 14.56 -5.12
CA PHE A 128 21.41 13.67 -5.04
C PHE A 128 21.92 13.25 -6.42
N ALA A 129 21.02 13.06 -7.38
CA ALA A 129 21.39 12.67 -8.74
C ALA A 129 22.23 13.75 -9.46
N ASP A 130 22.04 15.02 -9.11
CA ASP A 130 22.75 16.16 -9.72
C ASP A 130 24.15 16.41 -9.12
N ARG A 131 24.55 15.70 -8.06
CA ARG A 131 25.88 15.91 -7.46
C ARG A 131 26.98 15.21 -8.27
N PRO A 132 28.13 15.87 -8.51
CA PRO A 132 29.23 15.27 -9.25
C PRO A 132 29.78 14.03 -8.51
N HIS A 133 30.06 12.96 -9.28
CA HIS A 133 30.35 11.57 -8.87
C HIS A 133 31.48 11.34 -7.85
N GLY A 134 32.15 12.38 -7.35
CA GLY A 134 33.33 12.26 -6.47
C GLY A 134 33.06 12.17 -4.98
N THR A 135 31.84 12.46 -4.49
CA THR A 135 31.60 12.66 -3.05
C THR A 135 30.76 11.56 -2.39
N VAL A 136 30.30 10.55 -3.14
CA VAL A 136 29.27 9.61 -2.70
C VAL A 136 29.80 8.16 -2.61
N THR A 137 31.09 8.00 -2.30
CA THR A 137 31.72 6.68 -2.12
C THR A 137 31.27 5.98 -0.83
N THR A 138 30.63 6.69 0.10
CA THR A 138 30.12 6.17 1.37
C THR A 138 28.71 5.57 1.31
N LEU A 139 28.01 5.63 0.16
CA LEU A 139 26.70 4.98 -0.03
C LEU A 139 26.80 3.61 -0.73
N MET A 140 28.00 3.04 -0.80
CA MET A 140 28.22 1.73 -1.40
C MET A 140 27.89 0.60 -0.42
N GLY A 141 26.89 -0.20 -0.75
CA GLY A 141 26.46 -1.37 0.05
C GLY A 141 25.10 -1.93 -0.36
N THR A 142 24.24 -1.09 -0.95
CA THR A 142 22.90 -1.50 -1.35
C THR A 142 22.81 -1.81 -2.85
N THR A 143 22.30 -3.00 -3.19
CA THR A 143 22.06 -3.43 -4.58
C THR A 143 20.64 -3.16 -5.07
N SER A 144 19.77 -2.58 -4.24
CA SER A 144 18.37 -2.31 -4.59
C SER A 144 17.91 -0.92 -4.13
N ALA A 145 17.02 -0.30 -4.91
CA ALA A 145 16.43 1.01 -4.61
C ALA A 145 15.74 1.08 -3.24
N MET A 146 15.03 0.02 -2.84
CA MET A 146 14.41 -0.02 -1.52
C MET A 146 15.43 -0.21 -0.40
N GLY A 147 16.52 -0.94 -0.65
CA GLY A 147 17.63 -1.04 0.30
C GLY A 147 18.30 0.32 0.54
N PHE A 148 18.51 1.08 -0.54
CA PHE A 148 19.04 2.44 -0.48
C PHE A 148 18.16 3.38 0.34
N LEU A 149 16.84 3.35 0.10
CA LEU A 149 15.87 4.11 0.91
C LEU A 149 15.92 3.70 2.38
N LYS A 150 15.96 2.40 2.68
CA LYS A 150 16.01 1.92 4.06
C LYS A 150 17.29 2.36 4.78
N GLU A 151 18.44 2.38 4.10
CA GLU A 151 19.72 2.68 4.74
C GLU A 151 19.95 4.18 4.95
N HIS A 152 19.51 5.02 4.00
CA HIS A 152 19.82 6.45 4.00
C HIS A 152 18.62 7.37 4.29
N PHE A 153 17.39 6.87 4.09
CA PHE A 153 16.13 7.60 4.25
C PHE A 153 15.11 6.72 5.00
N GLU A 154 15.56 6.05 6.07
CA GLU A 154 14.74 5.07 6.80
C GLU A 154 13.44 5.70 7.31
N PHE A 155 13.51 6.93 7.81
CA PHE A 155 12.37 7.68 8.33
C PHE A 155 11.32 7.93 7.25
N GLU A 156 11.71 8.46 6.10
CA GLU A 156 10.82 8.77 4.98
C GLU A 156 10.20 7.49 4.41
N TYR A 157 11.01 6.44 4.27
CA TYR A 157 10.58 5.13 3.82
C TYR A 157 9.52 4.52 4.75
N LEU A 158 9.77 4.54 6.06
CA LEU A 158 8.83 4.07 7.08
C LEU A 158 7.55 4.89 7.08
N THR A 159 7.69 6.22 7.10
CA THR A 159 6.56 7.15 7.15
C THR A 159 5.64 6.92 5.98
N CYS A 160 6.17 6.87 4.75
CA CYS A 160 5.37 6.65 3.55
C CYS A 160 4.62 5.31 3.58
N ARG A 161 5.28 4.21 3.97
CA ARG A 161 4.64 2.89 4.04
C ARG A 161 3.57 2.81 5.15
N ILE A 162 3.86 3.35 6.33
CA ILE A 162 2.92 3.35 7.46
C ILE A 162 1.71 4.21 7.13
N THR A 163 1.92 5.43 6.66
CA THR A 163 0.84 6.38 6.41
C THR A 163 -0.07 5.93 5.29
N PHE A 164 0.47 5.42 4.18
CA PHE A 164 -0.32 4.83 3.10
C PHE A 164 -1.15 3.63 3.57
N LEU A 165 -0.53 2.64 4.20
CA LEU A 165 -1.26 1.44 4.61
C LEU A 165 -2.30 1.78 5.69
N GLN A 166 -1.94 2.58 6.69
CA GLN A 166 -2.87 2.97 7.75
C GLN A 166 -4.03 3.81 7.22
N GLY A 167 -3.78 4.71 6.27
CA GLY A 167 -4.80 5.53 5.61
C GLY A 167 -5.82 4.66 4.89
N LEU A 168 -5.34 3.75 4.06
CA LEU A 168 -6.16 2.75 3.35
C LEU A 168 -6.98 1.87 4.29
N LEU A 169 -6.38 1.37 5.37
CA LEU A 169 -7.07 0.53 6.35
C LEU A 169 -8.13 1.31 7.12
N ASN A 170 -7.85 2.57 7.51
CA ASN A 170 -8.80 3.42 8.21
C ASN A 170 -10.02 3.73 7.32
N TRP A 171 -9.79 4.01 6.03
CA TRP A 171 -10.87 4.24 5.08
C TRP A 171 -11.76 3.00 4.87
N LEU A 172 -11.15 1.82 4.66
CA LEU A 172 -11.92 0.58 4.52
C LEU A 172 -12.68 0.21 5.80
N ALA A 173 -12.06 0.43 6.97
CA ALA A 173 -12.70 0.19 8.26
C ALA A 173 -13.88 1.15 8.49
N ALA A 174 -13.78 2.40 8.03
CA ALA A 174 -14.88 3.36 8.05
C ALA A 174 -16.07 2.86 7.22
N ILE A 175 -15.83 2.45 5.97
CA ILE A 175 -16.90 1.90 5.10
C ILE A 175 -17.53 0.64 5.72
N ALA A 176 -16.71 -0.26 6.27
CA ALA A 176 -17.22 -1.45 6.95
C ALA A 176 -18.08 -1.10 8.16
N LEU A 177 -17.66 -0.09 8.94
CA LEU A 177 -18.40 0.38 10.11
C LEU A 177 -19.70 1.07 9.72
N GLU A 178 -19.73 1.81 8.63
CA GLU A 178 -20.93 2.43 8.07
C GLU A 178 -22.00 1.39 7.74
N HIS A 179 -21.66 0.31 7.03
CA HIS A 179 -22.59 -0.79 6.78
C HIS A 179 -22.96 -1.58 8.06
N ALA A 180 -22.04 -1.66 9.03
CA ALA A 180 -22.34 -2.33 10.30
C ALA A 180 -23.36 -1.55 11.15
N ILE A 181 -23.47 -0.22 11.03
CA ILE A 181 -24.41 0.60 11.79
C ILE A 181 -25.84 0.41 11.23
N PRO A 182 -26.83 0.05 12.07
CA PRO A 182 -28.20 -0.13 11.61
C PRO A 182 -28.81 1.22 11.23
N THR A 183 -29.25 1.34 9.99
CA THR A 183 -30.08 2.45 9.54
C THR A 183 -31.54 2.15 9.88
N GLY A 184 -32.22 3.07 10.56
CA GLY A 184 -33.62 2.86 10.98
C GLY A 184 -34.65 2.82 9.84
N ILE A 185 -34.19 2.89 8.59
CA ILE A 185 -35.02 3.06 7.38
C ILE A 185 -35.10 1.75 6.58
N GLY A 186 -34.25 0.74 6.88
CA GLY A 186 -34.15 -0.50 6.12
C GLY A 186 -34.99 -1.67 6.67
N GLY A 187 -35.50 -2.51 5.77
CA GLY A 187 -36.10 -3.80 6.13
C GLY A 187 -35.07 -4.85 6.57
N PRO A 188 -35.50 -6.00 7.12
CA PRO A 188 -34.61 -7.04 7.64
C PRO A 188 -33.67 -7.64 6.58
N SER A 189 -34.11 -7.71 5.33
CA SER A 189 -33.28 -8.20 4.22
C SER A 189 -32.10 -7.27 3.91
N GLN A 190 -32.32 -5.96 3.96
CA GLN A 190 -31.25 -4.96 3.72
C GLN A 190 -30.21 -5.05 4.84
N ARG A 191 -30.65 -5.20 6.08
CA ARG A 191 -29.77 -5.36 7.22
C ARG A 191 -28.84 -6.57 7.09
N SER A 192 -29.35 -7.71 6.63
CA SER A 192 -28.53 -8.90 6.38
C SER A 192 -27.48 -8.67 5.29
N MET A 193 -27.84 -7.92 4.25
CA MET A 193 -26.91 -7.56 3.17
C MET A 193 -25.81 -6.61 3.65
N ASP A 194 -26.15 -5.60 4.44
CA ASP A 194 -25.17 -4.65 4.99
C ASP A 194 -24.16 -5.36 5.91
N VAL A 195 -24.64 -6.25 6.78
CA VAL A 195 -23.77 -7.06 7.66
C VAL A 195 -22.85 -7.98 6.83
N PHE A 196 -23.37 -8.57 5.76
CA PHE A 196 -22.57 -9.37 4.85
C PHE A 196 -21.46 -8.53 4.19
N ILE A 197 -21.79 -7.36 3.65
CA ILE A 197 -20.83 -6.43 3.04
C ILE A 197 -19.75 -6.04 4.05
N ALA A 198 -20.15 -5.65 5.27
CA ALA A 198 -19.21 -5.31 6.34
C ALA A 198 -18.26 -6.49 6.66
N SER A 199 -18.76 -7.73 6.70
CA SER A 199 -17.94 -8.92 6.95
C SER A 199 -16.94 -9.22 5.82
N CYS A 200 -17.33 -8.98 4.56
CA CYS A 200 -16.45 -9.10 3.41
C CYS A 200 -15.33 -8.05 3.45
N LEU A 201 -15.66 -6.80 3.78
CA LEU A 201 -14.68 -5.72 3.92
C LEU A 201 -13.68 -5.99 5.06
N MET A 202 -14.15 -6.47 6.21
CA MET A 202 -13.26 -6.88 7.30
C MET A 202 -12.33 -8.03 6.90
N THR A 203 -12.84 -9.00 6.14
CA THR A 203 -12.02 -10.10 5.61
C THR A 203 -10.96 -9.58 4.64
N LEU A 204 -11.31 -8.63 3.77
CA LEU A 204 -10.38 -7.97 2.84
C LEU A 204 -9.28 -7.22 3.61
N ILE A 205 -9.63 -6.47 4.65
CA ILE A 205 -8.66 -5.78 5.53
C ILE A 205 -7.64 -6.77 6.12
N LEU A 206 -8.12 -7.89 6.67
CA LEU A 206 -7.25 -8.92 7.24
C LEU A 206 -6.37 -9.58 6.16
N MET A 207 -6.92 -9.81 4.97
CA MET A 207 -6.17 -10.36 3.85
C MET A 207 -5.05 -9.41 3.38
N MET A 208 -5.33 -8.11 3.28
CA MET A 208 -4.34 -7.10 2.93
C MET A 208 -3.22 -7.01 3.97
N LEU A 209 -3.56 -7.02 5.26
CA LEU A 209 -2.57 -7.04 6.35
C LEU A 209 -1.72 -8.31 6.35
N SER A 210 -2.34 -9.47 6.13
CA SER A 210 -1.65 -10.76 6.03
C SER A 210 -0.68 -10.77 4.85
N PHE A 211 -1.16 -10.35 3.67
CA PHE A 211 -0.35 -10.23 2.46
C PHE A 211 0.82 -9.26 2.67
N TYR A 212 0.57 -8.10 3.27
CA TYR A 212 1.59 -7.11 3.56
C TYR A 212 2.67 -7.63 4.51
N ASN A 213 2.26 -8.31 5.59
CA ASN A 213 3.19 -8.91 6.54
C ASN A 213 4.06 -9.99 5.89
N ALA A 214 3.50 -10.82 5.01
CA ALA A 214 4.25 -11.86 4.30
C ALA A 214 5.26 -11.30 3.28
N HIS A 215 5.00 -10.12 2.72
CA HIS A 215 5.84 -9.48 1.69
C HIS A 215 6.71 -8.33 2.22
N SER A 216 6.75 -8.12 3.53
CA SER A 216 7.66 -7.15 4.15
C SER A 216 9.07 -7.72 4.20
N THR A 217 9.96 -7.19 3.35
CA THR A 217 11.35 -7.69 3.21
C THR A 217 12.29 -7.20 4.31
N PHE A 218 12.07 -6.02 4.87
CA PHE A 218 13.02 -5.40 5.82
C PHE A 218 12.60 -5.47 7.28
N TYR A 219 11.31 -5.64 7.55
CA TYR A 219 10.76 -5.74 8.90
C TYR A 219 9.92 -7.03 9.01
N PRO A 220 10.03 -7.78 10.12
CA PRO A 220 9.29 -9.03 10.28
C PRO A 220 7.77 -8.93 10.17
N ASN A 221 7.18 -7.78 10.56
CA ASN A 221 5.74 -7.53 10.48
C ASN A 221 5.45 -6.02 10.59
N TYR A 222 4.20 -5.64 10.39
CA TYR A 222 3.75 -4.24 10.49
C TYR A 222 4.00 -3.63 11.89
N LEU A 223 3.85 -4.41 12.97
CA LEU A 223 4.08 -3.92 14.33
C LEU A 223 5.56 -3.62 14.59
N SER A 224 6.49 -4.42 14.08
CA SER A 224 7.92 -4.13 14.21
C SER A 224 8.32 -2.91 13.39
N MET A 225 7.65 -2.67 12.26
CA MET A 225 7.80 -1.44 11.48
C MET A 225 7.37 -0.20 12.29
N LEU A 226 6.20 -0.25 12.96
CA LEU A 226 5.75 0.82 13.87
C LEU A 226 6.70 1.02 15.06
N GLY A 227 7.19 -0.08 15.65
CA GLY A 227 8.15 -0.03 16.75
C GLY A 227 9.46 0.62 16.34
N ARG A 228 9.94 0.35 15.11
CA ARG A 228 11.12 1.03 14.56
C ARG A 228 10.86 2.52 14.34
N TYR A 229 9.69 2.88 13.78
CA TYR A 229 9.31 4.27 13.54
C TYR A 229 9.29 5.12 14.82
N ALA A 230 8.93 4.54 15.97
CA ALA A 230 8.96 5.26 17.24
C ALA A 230 10.38 5.54 17.79
N VAL A 231 11.41 4.88 17.24
CA VAL A 231 12.82 5.00 17.69
C VAL A 231 13.65 5.86 16.74
N VAL A 232 13.28 5.89 15.45
CA VAL A 232 13.92 6.70 14.41
C VAL A 232 13.53 8.17 14.60
#